data_AF-A0A067MZV4-F1
#
_entry.id   AF-A0A067MZV4-F1
#
_cell.length_a   1.000
_cell.length_b   1.000
_cell.length_c   1.000
_cell.angle_alpha   90.00
_cell.angle_beta   90.00
_cell.angle_gamma   90.00
#
_symmetry.space_group_name_H-M   'P 1'
#
loop_
_entity.id
_entity.type
_entity.pdbx_description
1 polymer ?
#
loop_
_entity_poly.entity_id
_entity_poly.type
_entity_poly.pdbx_seq_one_letter_code
_entity_poly.pdbx_strand_id
1 'polypeptide(L)'
;MNAVILSVAYGHPVTSDDDPPVALAEQCMDDFSRAARPGAFLVDVISAEVRSPGWFPGAGFQRQAAFWRKRLRRFIHEPMGTAKKNLISNATSHYDYFSLESLLETVTSKEEEETLKWSAVNIHAGGADTSGVALSNVYLAMTVNSDAQQKAQAEFDRIIGQDRLLSFEDRKNLLYANAIPKEVLR
;
A
#
# COMPACT_ATOMS: atom_id res chain seq x y z
N MET A 1 4.80 -6.65 1.95
CA MET A 1 3.47 -6.02 2.04
C MET A 1 2.97 -5.51 0.67
N ASN A 2 3.83 -4.88 -0.14
CA ASN A 2 3.52 -4.42 -1.50
C ASN A 2 2.74 -5.44 -2.36
N ALA A 3 3.20 -6.70 -2.40
CA ALA A 3 2.54 -7.77 -3.14
C ALA A 3 1.08 -8.02 -2.71
N VAL A 4 0.82 -8.04 -1.40
CA VAL A 4 -0.53 -8.26 -0.85
C VAL A 4 -1.45 -7.12 -1.26
N ILE A 5 -0.98 -5.88 -1.12
CA ILE A 5 -1.82 -4.71 -1.41
C ILE A 5 -2.07 -4.53 -2.92
N LEU A 6 -1.09 -4.83 -3.78
CA LEU A 6 -1.32 -4.84 -5.23
C LEU A 6 -2.33 -5.91 -5.66
N SER A 7 -2.30 -7.08 -5.01
CA SER A 7 -3.31 -8.12 -5.21
C SER A 7 -4.69 -7.67 -4.76
N VAL A 8 -4.82 -7.10 -3.56
CA VAL A 8 -6.10 -6.60 -3.03
C VAL A 8 -6.65 -5.42 -3.84
N ALA A 9 -5.80 -4.48 -4.25
CA ALA A 9 -6.22 -3.26 -4.92
C ALA A 9 -6.55 -3.50 -6.41
N TYR A 10 -5.72 -4.29 -7.11
CA TYR A 10 -5.74 -4.42 -8.57
C TYR A 10 -5.88 -5.85 -9.09
N GLY A 11 -5.92 -6.86 -8.21
CA GLY A 11 -5.92 -8.27 -8.62
C GLY A 11 -4.62 -8.68 -9.31
N HIS A 12 -3.51 -7.98 -9.01
CA HIS A 12 -2.21 -8.22 -9.64
C HIS A 12 -1.36 -9.17 -8.78
N PRO A 13 -1.17 -10.44 -9.20
CA PRO A 13 -0.30 -11.36 -8.48
C PRO A 13 1.16 -11.00 -8.76
N VAL A 14 1.87 -10.58 -7.71
CA VAL A 14 3.32 -10.35 -7.79
C VAL A 14 4.03 -11.70 -7.79
N THR A 15 4.76 -12.01 -8.87
CA THR A 15 5.43 -13.30 -9.08
C THR A 15 6.96 -13.22 -8.98
N SER A 16 7.51 -12.01 -8.95
CA SER A 16 8.95 -11.75 -8.91
C SER A 16 9.24 -10.51 -8.06
N ASP A 17 10.43 -10.47 -7.47
CA ASP A 17 10.91 -9.29 -6.74
C ASP A 17 11.13 -8.09 -7.67
N ASP A 18 11.36 -8.32 -8.96
CA ASP A 18 11.58 -7.28 -9.98
C ASP A 18 10.29 -6.85 -10.70
N ASP A 19 9.12 -7.05 -10.09
CA ASP A 19 7.84 -6.76 -10.72
C ASP A 19 7.65 -5.24 -10.94
N PRO A 20 7.51 -4.76 -12.19
CA PRO A 20 7.50 -3.33 -12.49
C PRO A 20 6.47 -2.47 -11.73
N PRO A 21 5.24 -2.92 -11.44
CA PRO A 21 4.28 -2.19 -10.61
C PRO A 21 4.74 -2.03 -9.16
N VAL A 22 5.49 -2.98 -8.61
CA VAL A 22 6.07 -2.87 -7.25
C VAL A 22 7.11 -1.76 -7.23
N ALA A 23 8.08 -1.81 -8.16
CA ALA A 23 9.12 -0.78 -8.25
C ALA A 23 8.52 0.62 -8.50
N LEU A 24 7.48 0.70 -9.32
CA LEU A 24 6.79 1.97 -9.59
C LEU A 24 6.05 2.50 -8.35
N ALA A 25 5.42 1.62 -7.57
CA ALA A 25 4.76 1.97 -6.32
C ALA A 25 5.75 2.51 -5.29
N GLU A 26 6.88 1.82 -5.10
CA GLU A 26 7.94 2.23 -4.16
C GLU A 26 8.51 3.59 -4.53
N GLN A 27 8.76 3.84 -5.82
CA GLN A 27 9.22 5.15 -6.28
C GLN A 27 8.18 6.26 -6.04
N CYS A 28 6.88 5.96 -6.19
CA CYS A 28 5.82 6.92 -5.87
C CYS A 28 5.74 7.20 -4.36
N MET A 29 5.96 6.21 -3.51
CA MET A 29 5.96 6.38 -2.05
C MET A 29 7.20 7.13 -1.54
N ASP A 30 8.37 6.95 -2.16
CA ASP A 30 9.54 7.79 -1.87
C ASP A 30 9.31 9.25 -2.28
N ASP A 31 8.73 9.48 -3.47
CA ASP A 31 8.35 10.82 -3.91
C ASP A 31 7.34 11.47 -2.93
N PHE A 32 6.32 10.73 -2.51
CA PHE A 32 5.34 11.18 -1.52
C PHE A 32 6.00 11.49 -0.18
N SER A 33 6.88 10.61 0.31
CA SER A 33 7.60 10.80 1.56
C SER A 33 8.51 12.03 1.55
N ARG A 34 9.12 12.35 0.39
CA ARG A 34 9.89 13.58 0.22
C ARG A 34 8.98 14.81 0.14
N ALA A 35 7.81 14.68 -0.49
CA ALA A 35 6.81 15.74 -0.60
C ALA A 35 6.17 16.10 0.74
N ALA A 36 5.90 15.11 1.60
CA ALA A 36 5.22 15.29 2.87
C ALA A 36 6.13 15.77 4.01
N ARG A 37 7.45 15.89 3.78
CA ARG A 37 8.40 16.39 4.78
C ARG A 37 8.12 17.86 5.08
N PRO A 38 7.84 18.23 6.35
CA PRO A 38 7.62 19.63 6.70
C PRO A 38 8.81 20.51 6.32
N GLY A 39 8.55 21.58 5.57
CA GLY A 39 9.58 22.53 5.14
C GLY A 39 10.51 22.00 4.04
N ALA A 40 10.16 20.90 3.36
CA ALA A 40 10.90 20.41 2.21
C ALA A 40 10.91 21.44 1.06
N PHE A 41 9.87 22.27 0.97
CA PHE A 41 9.77 23.28 -0.06
C PHE A 41 9.38 24.64 0.53
N LEU A 42 9.93 25.72 -0.05
CA LEU A 42 9.60 27.10 0.36
C LEU A 42 8.10 27.40 0.26
N VAL A 43 7.40 26.71 -0.66
CA VAL A 43 5.95 26.81 -0.82
C VAL A 43 5.16 26.35 0.41
N ASP A 44 5.74 25.49 1.26
CA ASP A 44 5.13 25.04 2.52
C ASP A 44 5.12 26.16 3.58
N VAL A 45 5.99 27.16 3.42
CA VAL A 45 6.17 28.30 4.34
C VAL A 45 5.59 29.59 3.74
N ILE A 46 5.74 29.79 2.43
CA ILE A 46 5.32 31.00 1.72
C ILE A 46 4.36 30.60 0.59
N SER A 47 3.06 30.65 0.87
CA SER A 47 2.01 30.24 -0.08
C SER A 47 1.98 31.06 -1.38
N ALA A 48 2.59 32.25 -1.41
CA ALA A 48 2.67 33.10 -2.59
C ALA A 48 3.52 32.49 -3.73
N GLU A 49 4.43 31.56 -3.44
CA GLU A 49 5.31 30.96 -4.44
C GLU A 49 4.61 29.94 -5.36
N VAL A 50 3.38 29.49 -5.03
CA VAL A 50 2.59 28.55 -5.85
C VAL A 50 2.39 29.04 -7.28
N ARG A 51 2.32 30.36 -7.49
CA ARG A 51 2.09 30.98 -8.81
C ARG A 51 3.36 31.47 -9.52
N SER A 52 4.54 31.29 -8.93
CA SER A 52 5.79 31.72 -9.54
C SER A 52 6.10 30.87 -10.79
N PRO A 53 6.74 31.41 -11.85
CA PRO A 53 7.19 30.59 -12.97
C PRO A 53 8.35 29.67 -12.56
N GLY A 54 8.44 28.46 -13.14
CA GLY A 54 9.46 27.44 -12.79
C GLY A 54 10.92 27.78 -13.14
N TRP A 55 11.21 29.03 -13.51
CA TRP A 55 12.56 29.61 -13.63
C TRP A 55 12.93 30.55 -12.48
N PHE A 56 11.96 30.93 -11.63
CA PHE A 56 12.14 31.85 -10.51
C PHE A 56 13.00 31.21 -9.38
N PRO A 57 13.90 31.97 -8.71
CA PRO A 57 14.66 31.46 -7.58
C PRO A 57 13.73 30.95 -6.49
N GLY A 58 13.91 29.69 -6.04
CA GLY A 58 12.99 29.03 -5.10
C GLY A 58 11.88 28.18 -5.76
N ALA A 59 11.56 28.41 -7.03
CA ALA A 59 10.52 27.66 -7.76
C ALA A 59 10.97 26.29 -8.33
N GLY A 60 12.14 25.79 -7.88
CA GLY A 60 12.69 24.49 -8.32
C GLY A 60 11.75 23.31 -8.04
N PHE A 61 10.89 23.44 -7.01
CA PHE A 61 9.87 22.46 -6.65
C PHE A 61 8.90 22.18 -7.80
N GLN A 62 8.65 23.12 -8.71
CA GLN A 62 7.69 22.93 -9.81
C GLN A 62 8.19 21.90 -10.83
N ARG A 63 9.50 21.90 -11.13
CA ARG A 63 10.11 20.90 -12.01
C ARG A 63 10.05 19.53 -11.37
N GLN A 64 10.35 19.46 -10.07
CA GLN A 64 10.28 18.23 -9.30
C GLN A 64 8.85 17.68 -9.24
N ALA A 65 7.87 18.54 -8.93
CA ALA A 65 6.46 18.18 -8.90
C ALA A 65 5.95 17.73 -10.27
N ALA A 66 6.39 18.34 -11.38
CA ALA A 66 6.04 17.90 -12.72
C ALA A 66 6.57 16.49 -13.02
N PHE A 67 7.81 16.20 -12.61
CA PHE A 67 8.42 14.87 -12.75
C PHE A 67 7.68 13.82 -11.90
N TRP A 68 7.46 14.10 -10.61
CA TRP A 68 6.71 13.23 -9.70
C TRP A 68 5.28 12.99 -10.17
N ARG A 69 4.60 14.03 -10.66
CA ARG A 69 3.25 13.89 -11.24
C ARG A 69 3.22 12.94 -12.44
N LYS A 70 4.26 12.95 -13.29
CA LYS A 70 4.34 12.02 -14.42
C LYS A 70 4.45 10.57 -13.94
N ARG A 71 5.27 10.33 -12.91
CA ARG A 71 5.42 8.99 -12.30
C ARG A 71 4.13 8.54 -11.60
N LEU A 72 3.51 9.39 -10.80
CA LEU A 72 2.23 9.10 -10.13
C LEU A 72 1.12 8.76 -11.13
N ARG A 73 0.98 9.53 -12.22
CA ARG A 73 0.01 9.22 -13.28
C ARG A 73 0.25 7.86 -13.90
N ARG A 74 1.52 7.48 -14.09
CA ARG A 74 1.87 6.15 -14.58
C ARG A 74 1.40 5.07 -13.61
N PHE A 75 1.64 5.25 -12.31
CA PHE A 75 1.20 4.31 -11.27
C PHE A 75 -0.33 4.22 -11.16
N ILE A 76 -1.05 5.31 -11.37
CA ILE A 76 -2.51 5.33 -11.37
C ILE A 76 -3.08 4.53 -12.56
N HIS A 77 -2.49 4.71 -13.74
CA HIS A 77 -3.08 4.20 -14.98
C HIS A 77 -2.63 2.79 -15.36
N GLU A 78 -1.38 2.41 -15.12
CA GLU A 78 -0.85 1.11 -15.57
C GLU A 78 -1.51 -0.10 -14.86
N PRO A 79 -1.54 -0.19 -13.52
CA PRO A 79 -2.18 -1.30 -12.81
C PRO A 79 -3.68 -1.37 -13.07
N MET A 80 -4.37 -0.23 -13.08
CA MET A 80 -5.80 -0.16 -13.41
C MET A 80 -6.09 -0.62 -14.85
N GLY A 81 -5.20 -0.28 -15.79
CA GLY A 81 -5.30 -0.73 -17.19
C GLY A 81 -5.15 -2.25 -17.30
N THR A 82 -4.23 -2.84 -16.56
CA THR A 82 -4.06 -4.30 -16.49
C THR A 82 -5.27 -4.97 -15.85
N ALA A 83 -5.77 -4.46 -14.72
CA ALA A 83 -6.98 -4.95 -14.06
C ALA A 83 -8.19 -4.98 -15.01
N LYS A 84 -8.43 -3.90 -15.75
CA LYS A 84 -9.49 -3.83 -16.76
C LYS A 84 -9.33 -4.86 -17.88
N LYS A 85 -8.10 -5.06 -18.38
CA LYS A 85 -7.82 -6.06 -19.42
C LYS A 85 -8.12 -7.47 -18.93
N ASN A 86 -7.69 -7.77 -17.70
CA ASN A 86 -7.93 -9.07 -17.08
C ASN A 86 -9.43 -9.35 -16.95
N LEU A 87 -10.21 -8.35 -16.52
CA LEU A 87 -11.68 -8.44 -16.47
C LEU A 87 -12.30 -8.75 -17.85
N ILE A 88 -11.93 -8.01 -18.90
CA ILE A 88 -12.48 -8.21 -20.25
C ILE A 88 -12.13 -9.60 -20.79
N SER A 89 -10.94 -10.10 -20.49
CA SER A 89 -10.47 -11.41 -20.98
C SER A 89 -11.08 -12.62 -20.27
N ASN A 90 -11.95 -12.42 -19.25
CA ASN A 90 -12.43 -13.48 -18.35
C ASN A 90 -11.30 -14.31 -17.71
N ALA A 91 -10.07 -13.79 -17.68
CA ALA A 91 -8.93 -14.43 -17.03
C ALA A 91 -9.00 -14.33 -15.49
N THR A 92 -9.98 -13.61 -14.95
CA THR A 92 -10.15 -13.30 -13.53
C THR A 92 -10.94 -14.36 -12.76
N SER A 93 -10.85 -15.65 -13.12
CA SER A 93 -11.78 -16.65 -12.59
C SER A 93 -11.79 -16.79 -11.06
N HIS A 94 -10.77 -16.34 -10.31
CA HIS A 94 -10.58 -16.74 -8.90
C HIS A 94 -10.18 -15.64 -7.90
N TYR A 95 -10.25 -14.34 -8.22
CA TYR A 95 -9.87 -13.30 -7.25
C TYR A 95 -10.90 -12.16 -7.17
N ASP A 96 -11.50 -11.98 -5.99
CA ASP A 96 -12.22 -10.76 -5.61
C ASP A 96 -11.18 -9.69 -5.21
N TYR A 97 -11.22 -8.54 -5.85
CA TYR A 97 -10.32 -7.42 -5.56
C TYR A 97 -11.05 -6.08 -5.71
N PHE A 98 -10.59 -5.08 -4.96
CA PHE A 98 -11.29 -3.81 -4.80
C PHE A 98 -11.65 -3.14 -6.12
N SER A 99 -10.70 -3.07 -7.06
CA SER A 99 -10.97 -2.46 -8.37
C SER A 99 -11.94 -3.29 -9.22
N LEU A 100 -11.98 -4.62 -9.08
CA LEU A 100 -12.91 -5.48 -9.83
C LEU A 100 -14.35 -5.23 -9.40
N GLU A 101 -14.61 -5.36 -8.10
CA GLU A 101 -15.93 -5.16 -7.50
C GLU A 101 -16.44 -3.76 -7.83
N SER A 102 -15.59 -2.75 -7.63
CA SER A 102 -15.95 -1.36 -7.93
C SER A 102 -16.21 -1.14 -9.43
N LEU A 103 -15.39 -1.70 -10.32
CA LEU A 103 -15.59 -1.59 -11.78
C LEU A 103 -16.88 -2.26 -12.25
N LEU A 104 -17.29 -3.35 -11.63
CA LEU A 104 -18.49 -4.10 -12.00
C LEU A 104 -19.77 -3.50 -11.43
N GLU A 105 -19.72 -2.91 -10.23
CA GLU A 105 -20.92 -2.48 -9.50
C GLU A 105 -21.15 -0.96 -9.51
N THR A 106 -20.09 -0.15 -9.57
CA THR A 106 -20.18 1.28 -9.19
C THR A 106 -19.76 2.28 -10.27
N VAL A 107 -19.04 1.84 -11.32
CA VAL A 107 -18.50 2.76 -12.32
C VAL A 107 -19.45 2.89 -13.51
N THR A 108 -20.18 4.01 -13.58
CA THR A 108 -21.08 4.35 -14.68
C THR A 108 -20.62 5.57 -15.48
N SER A 109 -19.67 6.34 -14.94
CA SER A 109 -19.16 7.58 -15.51
C SER A 109 -17.63 7.67 -15.48
N LYS A 110 -17.07 8.60 -16.26
CA LYS A 110 -15.62 8.89 -16.26
C LYS A 110 -15.13 9.42 -14.90
N GLU A 111 -15.98 10.15 -14.18
CA GLU A 111 -15.63 10.73 -12.88
C GLU A 111 -15.53 9.65 -11.81
N GLU A 112 -16.47 8.71 -11.80
CA GLU A 112 -16.41 7.53 -10.91
C GLU A 112 -15.19 6.66 -11.22
N GLU A 113 -14.84 6.51 -12.50
CA GLU A 113 -13.62 5.78 -12.88
C GLU A 113 -12.34 6.46 -12.33
N GLU A 114 -12.25 7.79 -12.45
CA GLU A 114 -11.11 8.53 -11.89
C GLU A 114 -11.10 8.46 -10.36
N THR A 115 -12.26 8.53 -9.71
CA THR A 115 -12.39 8.36 -8.26
C THR A 115 -11.88 6.99 -7.83
N LEU A 116 -12.28 5.92 -8.54
CA LEU A 116 -11.83 4.56 -8.26
C LEU A 116 -10.31 4.41 -8.39
N LYS A 117 -9.73 4.99 -9.44
CA LYS A 117 -8.28 5.02 -9.66
C LYS A 117 -7.53 5.64 -8.48
N TRP A 118 -7.98 6.79 -8.00
CA TRP A 118 -7.38 7.46 -6.85
C TRP A 118 -7.61 6.68 -5.55
N SER A 119 -8.78 6.08 -5.35
CA SER A 119 -9.06 5.22 -4.20
C SER A 119 -8.12 4.02 -4.14
N ALA A 120 -7.87 3.35 -5.27
CA ALA A 120 -6.94 2.22 -5.34
C ALA A 120 -5.49 2.65 -4.99
N VAL A 121 -5.05 3.83 -5.45
CA VAL A 121 -3.75 4.38 -5.05
C VAL A 121 -3.69 4.68 -3.56
N ASN A 122 -4.77 5.22 -2.96
CA ASN A 122 -4.82 5.47 -1.53
C ASN A 122 -4.79 4.18 -0.69
N ILE A 123 -5.42 3.11 -1.16
CA ILE A 123 -5.31 1.78 -0.54
C ILE A 123 -3.85 1.32 -0.55
N HIS A 124 -3.14 1.52 -1.68
CA HIS A 124 -1.73 1.22 -1.78
C HIS A 124 -0.89 2.05 -0.79
N ALA A 125 -0.99 3.37 -0.87
CA ALA A 125 -0.22 4.28 -0.05
C ALA A 125 -0.47 4.08 1.46
N GLY A 126 -1.72 3.83 1.84
CA GLY A 126 -2.09 3.63 3.24
C GLY A 126 -1.78 2.23 3.77
N GLY A 127 -1.78 1.20 2.90
CA GLY A 127 -1.68 -0.20 3.33
C GLY A 127 -0.28 -0.81 3.23
N ALA A 128 0.54 -0.36 2.27
CA ALA A 128 1.84 -0.96 2.00
C ALA A 128 2.88 -0.64 3.08
N ASP A 129 3.20 0.64 3.24
CA ASP A 129 4.30 1.08 4.11
C ASP A 129 3.95 0.95 5.58
N THR A 130 2.76 1.39 5.99
CA THR A 130 2.34 1.38 7.41
C THR A 130 2.35 -0.03 8.00
N SER A 131 1.79 -1.00 7.27
CA SER A 131 1.75 -2.39 7.69
C SER A 131 3.12 -3.06 7.58
N GLY A 132 3.94 -2.67 6.59
CA GLY A 132 5.33 -3.11 6.49
C GLY A 132 6.17 -2.67 7.70
N VAL A 133 6.02 -1.42 8.14
CA VAL A 133 6.66 -0.90 9.36
C VAL A 133 6.13 -1.59 10.60
N ALA A 134 4.81 -1.76 10.74
CA ALA A 134 4.22 -2.48 11.86
C ALA A 134 4.78 -3.91 11.98
N LEU A 135 4.89 -4.64 10.87
CA LEU A 135 5.47 -5.98 10.84
C LEU A 135 6.96 -5.97 11.23
N SER A 136 7.72 -4.99 10.74
CA SER A 136 9.13 -4.81 11.10
C SER A 136 9.30 -4.57 12.60
N ASN A 137 8.42 -3.76 13.19
CA ASN A 137 8.40 -3.52 14.63
C ASN A 137 8.02 -4.78 15.43
N VAL A 138 7.09 -5.61 14.93
CA VAL A 138 6.79 -6.91 15.54
C VAL A 138 8.05 -7.78 15.57
N TYR A 139 8.76 -7.93 14.45
CA TYR A 139 10.00 -8.71 14.41
C TYR A 139 11.04 -8.17 15.38
N LEU A 140 11.28 -6.85 15.37
CA LEU A 140 12.21 -6.22 16.29
C LEU A 140 11.82 -6.49 17.75
N ALA A 141 10.55 -6.31 18.11
CA ALA A 141 10.03 -6.57 19.45
C ALA A 141 10.26 -8.03 19.89
N MET A 142 10.07 -9.00 19.00
CA MET A 142 10.32 -10.41 19.30
C MET A 142 11.81 -10.70 19.54
N THR A 143 12.73 -10.01 18.85
CA THR A 143 14.18 -10.21 19.08
C THR A 143 14.66 -9.70 20.43
N VAL A 144 14.03 -8.66 20.98
CA VAL A 144 14.39 -8.08 22.28
C VAL A 144 13.59 -8.66 23.44
N ASN A 145 12.47 -9.33 23.16
CA ASN A 145 11.58 -9.92 24.17
C ASN A 145 11.25 -11.37 23.82
N SER A 146 12.22 -12.26 24.07
CA SER A 146 12.10 -13.69 23.78
C SER A 146 10.99 -14.38 24.58
N ASP A 147 10.66 -13.90 25.79
CA ASP A 147 9.55 -14.44 26.59
C ASP A 147 8.19 -14.21 25.90
N ALA A 148 7.97 -13.00 25.37
CA ALA A 148 6.76 -12.70 24.60
C ALA A 148 6.68 -13.57 23.33
N GLN A 149 7.80 -13.77 22.64
CA GLN A 149 7.86 -14.64 21.46
C GLN A 149 7.49 -16.09 21.81
N GLN A 150 8.08 -16.66 22.88
CA GLN A 150 7.82 -18.03 23.31
C GLN A 150 6.36 -18.24 23.73
N LYS A 151 5.75 -17.26 24.42
CA LYS A 151 4.33 -17.31 24.79
C LYS A 151 3.41 -17.34 23.58
N ALA A 152 3.70 -16.54 22.56
CA ALA A 152 2.94 -16.55 21.31
C ALA A 152 3.10 -17.87 20.56
N GLN A 153 4.32 -18.40 20.47
CA GLN A 153 4.61 -19.70 19.85
C GLN A 153 3.86 -20.83 20.57
N ALA A 154 3.92 -20.88 21.90
CA ALA A 154 3.18 -21.88 22.68
C ALA A 154 1.66 -21.78 22.49
N GLU A 155 1.11 -20.57 22.32
CA GLU A 155 -0.30 -20.39 21.99
C GLU A 155 -0.63 -20.92 20.59
N PHE A 156 0.20 -20.64 19.58
CA PHE A 156 0.05 -21.17 18.24
C PHE A 156 0.15 -22.70 18.20
N ASP A 157 1.16 -23.28 18.83
CA ASP A 157 1.35 -24.73 18.90
C ASP A 157 0.16 -25.44 19.54
N ARG A 158 -0.42 -24.84 20.59
CA ARG A 158 -1.57 -25.40 21.30
C ARG A 158 -2.87 -25.34 20.49
N ILE A 159 -3.10 -24.25 19.74
CA ILE A 159 -4.40 -23.98 19.11
C ILE A 159 -4.44 -24.44 17.65
N ILE A 160 -3.34 -24.23 16.93
CA ILE A 160 -3.23 -24.51 15.49
C ILE A 160 -2.56 -25.88 15.28
N GLY A 161 -1.56 -26.21 16.11
CA GLY A 161 -0.69 -27.36 15.89
C GLY A 161 0.33 -27.10 14.78
N GLN A 162 0.91 -28.18 14.24
CA GLN A 162 1.96 -28.10 13.20
C GLN A 162 1.51 -28.62 11.84
N ASP A 163 0.29 -29.15 11.73
CA ASP A 163 -0.19 -29.85 10.53
C ASP A 163 -0.90 -28.93 9.52
N ARG A 164 -1.14 -27.67 9.87
CA ARG A 164 -1.83 -26.70 9.01
C ARG A 164 -1.39 -25.27 9.27
N LEU A 165 -1.64 -24.41 8.29
CA LEU A 165 -1.46 -22.97 8.41
C LEU A 165 -2.62 -22.34 9.21
N LEU A 166 -2.33 -21.16 9.76
CA LEU A 166 -3.29 -20.28 10.42
C LEU A 166 -4.42 -19.89 9.44
N SER A 167 -5.66 -19.91 9.92
CA SER A 167 -6.82 -19.35 9.22
C SER A 167 -7.42 -18.18 9.99
N PHE A 168 -8.31 -17.41 9.34
CA PHE A 168 -9.04 -16.33 10.01
C PHE A 168 -9.93 -16.81 11.16
N GLU A 169 -10.38 -18.06 11.13
CA GLU A 169 -11.25 -18.64 12.16
C GLU A 169 -10.53 -18.85 13.49
N ASP A 170 -9.21 -19.10 13.43
CA ASP A 170 -8.37 -19.30 14.61
C ASP A 170 -8.22 -18.02 15.44
N ARG A 171 -8.38 -16.86 14.79
CA ARG A 171 -8.14 -15.55 15.41
C ARG A 171 -8.90 -15.36 16.72
N LYS A 172 -10.11 -15.89 16.85
CA LYS A 172 -10.92 -15.78 18.08
C LYS A 172 -10.31 -16.51 19.28
N ASN A 173 -9.49 -17.51 19.03
CA ASN A 173 -8.88 -18.34 20.07
C ASN A 173 -7.46 -17.87 20.45
N LEU A 174 -6.84 -17.02 19.62
CA LEU A 174 -5.45 -16.56 19.76
C LEU A 174 -5.36 -15.26 20.56
N LEU A 175 -5.70 -15.32 21.85
CA LEU A 175 -5.81 -14.13 22.70
C LEU A 175 -4.46 -13.40 22.85
N TYR A 176 -3.37 -14.14 23.10
CA TYR A 176 -2.05 -13.54 23.30
C TYR A 176 -1.46 -13.02 22.00
N ALA A 177 -1.51 -13.81 20.92
CA ALA A 177 -1.00 -13.40 19.62
C ALA A 177 -1.75 -12.17 19.07
N ASN A 178 -3.04 -12.02 19.34
CA ASN A 178 -3.79 -10.80 18.99
C ASN A 178 -3.38 -9.56 19.80
N ALA A 179 -2.77 -9.74 20.98
CA ALA A 179 -2.31 -8.62 21.81
C ALA A 179 -1.00 -8.02 21.29
N ILE A 180 -0.12 -8.83 20.69
CA ILE A 180 1.18 -8.40 20.15
C ILE A 180 1.08 -7.22 19.19
N PRO A 181 0.31 -7.29 18.07
CA PRO A 181 0.22 -6.17 17.15
C PRO A 181 -0.42 -4.94 17.81
N LYS A 182 -1.28 -5.10 18.82
CA LYS A 182 -1.87 -3.97 19.56
C LYS A 182 -0.83 -3.24 20.40
N GLU A 183 0.05 -3.99 21.08
CA GLU A 183 1.12 -3.38 21.88
C GLU A 183 2.20 -2.75 20.99
N VAL A 184 2.52 -3.37 19.85
CA VAL A 184 3.49 -2.82 18.89
C VAL A 184 3.00 -1.50 18.26
N LEU A 185 1.69 -1.33 18.13
CA LEU A 185 1.08 -0.11 17.59
C LEU A 185 0.74 0.96 18.64
N ARG A 186 0.97 0.67 19.93
CA ARG A 186 0.63 1.57 21.05
C ARG A 186 1.63 2.73 21.18
#